data_AF-A0AAU3GK20-F1
#
_entry.id   AF-A0AAU3GK20-F1
#
_cell.length_a   1.000
_cell.length_b   1.000
_cell.length_c   1.000
_cell.angle_alpha   90.00
_cell.angle_beta   90.00
_cell.angle_gamma   90.00
#
_symmetry.space_group_name_H-M   'P 1'
#
loop_
_entity.id
_entity.type
_entity.pdbx_description
1 polymer ?
#
loop_
_entity_poly.entity_id
_entity_poly.type
_entity_poly.pdbx_seq_one_letter_code
_entity_poly.pdbx_strand_id
1 'polypeptide(L)'
;MINGDLSARLAGARGCLIIELSCAVTGWGGQVPEDPGVAELADLLDTAAANLHDATRSGTRAELALAVGHLRAADRLGGLLPAVTLWHLRQALQRAATLPHSKEPTTAAGVPASQTC
;
A
#
# COMPACT_ATOMS: atom_id res chain seq x y z
N MET A 1 18.88 7.64 -8.44
CA MET A 1 17.99 6.46 -8.58
C MET A 1 18.00 5.66 -7.28
N ILE A 2 17.52 6.25 -6.18
CA ILE A 2 17.64 5.67 -4.82
C ILE A 2 16.42 4.80 -4.48
N ASN A 3 15.24 5.15 -4.99
CA ASN A 3 13.99 4.43 -4.72
C ASN A 3 13.94 3.02 -5.33
N GLY A 4 14.58 2.82 -6.49
CA GLY A 4 14.60 1.51 -7.17
C GLY A 4 15.41 0.47 -6.40
N ASP A 5 16.60 0.83 -5.93
CA ASP A 5 17.47 -0.05 -5.12
C ASP A 5 16.83 -0.40 -3.78
N LEU A 6 16.24 0.59 -3.09
CA LEU A 6 15.53 0.36 -1.83
C LEU A 6 14.34 -0.60 -2.00
N SER A 7 13.55 -0.40 -3.06
CA SER A 7 12.38 -1.25 -3.33
C SER A 7 12.78 -2.69 -3.64
N ALA A 8 13.84 -2.88 -4.43
CA ALA A 8 14.35 -4.21 -4.75
C ALA A 8 14.89 -4.93 -3.50
N ARG A 9 15.62 -4.22 -2.64
CA ARG A 9 16.12 -4.76 -1.37
C ARG A 9 14.99 -5.15 -0.42
N LEU A 10 13.95 -4.31 -0.32
CA LEU A 10 12.78 -4.59 0.51
C LEU A 10 12.02 -5.82 -0.01
N ALA A 11 11.83 -5.92 -1.32
CA ALA A 11 11.19 -7.08 -1.95
C ALA A 11 11.99 -8.37 -1.70
N GLY A 12 13.32 -8.33 -1.83
CA GLY A 12 14.19 -9.46 -1.52
C GLY A 12 14.11 -9.89 -0.06
N ALA A 13 14.18 -8.94 0.87
CA ALA A 13 14.06 -9.21 2.31
C ALA A 13 12.69 -9.82 2.66
N ARG A 14 11.61 -9.30 2.06
CA ARG A 14 10.26 -9.85 2.24
C ARG A 14 10.20 -11.30 1.74
N GLY A 15 10.74 -11.59 0.56
CA GLY A 15 10.75 -12.95 0.01
C GLY A 15 11.42 -13.96 0.95
N CYS A 16 12.59 -13.63 1.49
CA CYS A 16 13.27 -14.48 2.46
C CYS A 16 12.43 -14.73 3.72
N LEU A 17 11.81 -13.69 4.27
CA LEU A 17 10.96 -13.82 5.47
C LEU A 17 9.70 -14.66 5.22
N ILE A 18 9.09 -14.57 4.03
CA ILE A 18 7.94 -15.41 3.66
C ILE A 18 8.34 -16.88 3.57
N ILE A 19 9.55 -17.19 3.06
CA ILE A 19 10.07 -18.57 3.02
C ILE A 19 10.27 -19.11 4.43
N GLU A 20 10.91 -18.33 5.32
CA GLU A 20 11.11 -18.73 6.72
C GLU A 20 9.78 -18.95 7.45
N LEU A 21 8.82 -18.05 7.25
CA LEU A 21 7.48 -18.18 7.79
C LEU A 21 6.77 -19.44 7.27
N SER A 22 6.90 -19.72 5.98
CA SER A 22 6.33 -20.93 5.35
C SER A 22 6.87 -22.20 5.99
N CYS A 23 8.18 -22.27 6.24
CA CYS A 23 8.81 -23.39 6.95
C CYS A 23 8.24 -23.56 8.37
N ALA A 24 8.11 -22.47 9.13
CA ALA A 24 7.58 -22.51 10.48
C ALA A 24 6.09 -22.93 10.53
N VAL A 25 5.26 -22.32 9.68
CA VAL A 25 3.81 -22.58 9.62
C VAL A 25 3.51 -23.99 9.10
N THR A 26 4.31 -24.51 8.16
CA THR A 26 4.22 -25.93 7.73
C THR A 26 4.46 -26.86 8.91
N GLY A 27 5.44 -26.54 9.77
CA GLY A 27 5.69 -27.28 11.01
C GLY A 27 4.54 -27.26 12.01
N TRP A 28 3.59 -26.32 11.87
CA TRP A 28 2.36 -26.22 12.68
C TRP A 28 1.10 -26.68 11.93
N GLY A 29 1.26 -27.31 10.75
CA GLY A 29 0.16 -27.86 9.95
C GLY A 29 -0.60 -26.84 9.09
N GLY A 30 -0.05 -25.63 8.90
CA GLY A 30 -0.62 -24.61 8.00
C GLY A 30 0.13 -24.48 6.68
N GLN A 31 -0.40 -23.66 5.77
CA GLN A 31 0.25 -23.31 4.50
C GLN A 31 0.22 -21.79 4.30
N VAL A 32 1.29 -21.23 3.76
CA VAL A 32 1.41 -19.79 3.46
C VAL A 32 1.21 -19.58 1.95
N PRO A 33 0.39 -18.59 1.52
CA PRO A 33 0.28 -18.18 0.11
C PRO A 33 1.60 -17.63 -0.44
N GLU A 34 1.75 -17.62 -1.77
CA GLU A 34 3.00 -17.19 -2.43
C GLU A 34 3.30 -15.69 -2.26
N ASP A 35 2.27 -14.84 -2.28
CA ASP A 35 2.40 -13.40 -2.06
C ASP A 35 1.30 -12.87 -1.13
N PRO A 36 1.37 -13.18 0.18
CA PRO A 36 0.25 -12.92 1.06
C PRO A 36 0.13 -11.42 1.37
N GLY A 37 -1.11 -10.93 1.31
CA GLY A 37 -1.47 -9.58 1.75
C GLY A 37 -1.31 -9.39 3.27
N VAL A 38 -1.33 -8.15 3.74
CA VAL A 38 -1.19 -7.83 5.18
C VAL A 38 -2.32 -8.47 6.01
N ALA A 39 -3.56 -8.44 5.52
CA ALA A 39 -4.68 -9.11 6.16
C ALA A 39 -4.52 -10.64 6.19
N GLU A 40 -4.09 -11.24 5.08
CA GLU A 40 -3.88 -12.69 4.98
C GLU A 40 -2.77 -13.18 5.92
N LEU A 41 -1.68 -12.40 6.05
CA LEU A 41 -0.65 -12.67 7.05
C LEU A 41 -1.21 -12.63 8.47
N ALA A 42 -2.11 -11.70 8.78
CA ALA A 42 -2.74 -11.65 10.09
C ALA A 42 -3.60 -12.89 10.36
N ASP A 43 -4.39 -13.33 9.38
CA ASP A 43 -5.21 -14.55 9.48
C ASP A 43 -4.36 -15.83 9.63
N LEU A 44 -3.24 -15.91 8.93
CA LEU A 44 -2.29 -17.01 9.03
C LEU A 44 -1.65 -17.11 10.41
N LEU A 45 -1.18 -15.99 10.96
CA LEU A 45 -0.54 -15.97 12.28
C LEU A 45 -1.56 -16.27 13.39
N ASP A 46 -2.81 -15.84 13.24
CA ASP A 46 -3.88 -16.16 14.20
C ASP A 46 -4.21 -17.66 14.19
N THR A 47 -4.30 -18.26 12.99
CA THR A 47 -4.49 -19.70 12.82
C THR A 47 -3.30 -20.49 13.38
N ALA A 48 -2.07 -20.03 13.12
CA ALA A 48 -0.86 -20.63 13.68
C ALA A 48 -0.86 -20.59 15.22
N ALA A 49 -1.25 -19.46 15.82
CA ALA A 49 -1.37 -19.31 17.27
C ALA A 49 -2.44 -20.25 17.87
N ALA A 50 -3.53 -20.52 17.13
CA ALA A 50 -4.55 -21.47 17.54
C ALA A 50 -4.04 -22.93 17.51
N ASN A 51 -3.23 -23.28 16.50
CA ASN A 51 -2.65 -24.62 16.32
C ASN A 51 -1.51 -24.93 17.32
N LEU A 52 -0.91 -23.90 17.91
CA LEU A 52 -0.01 -24.02 19.06
C LEU A 52 -0.82 -24.41 20.32
N HIS A 53 -1.22 -25.67 20.42
CA HIS A 53 -2.06 -26.22 21.50
C HIS A 53 -1.28 -26.49 22.80
N ASP A 54 0.05 -26.32 22.79
CA ASP A 54 0.93 -26.75 23.87
C ASP A 54 1.23 -25.63 24.88
N ALA A 55 0.91 -25.85 26.16
CA ALA A 55 1.07 -24.88 27.25
C ALA A 55 2.53 -24.40 27.41
N THR A 56 3.49 -25.20 26.95
CA THR A 56 4.93 -24.92 26.96
C THR A 56 5.35 -23.78 26.01
N ARG A 57 4.45 -23.32 25.13
CA ARG A 57 4.72 -22.26 24.13
C ARG A 57 3.85 -21.00 24.32
N SER A 58 3.43 -20.71 25.55
CA SER A 58 2.59 -19.53 25.85
C SER A 58 3.24 -18.20 25.40
N GLY A 59 4.57 -18.09 25.50
CA GLY A 59 5.32 -16.92 25.01
C GLY A 59 5.22 -16.74 23.49
N THR A 60 5.41 -17.80 22.71
CA THR A 60 5.26 -17.77 21.25
C THR A 60 3.84 -17.37 20.83
N ARG A 61 2.83 -17.85 21.56
CA ARG A 61 1.43 -17.48 21.31
C ARG A 61 1.16 -15.99 21.55
N ALA A 62 1.73 -15.42 22.62
CA ALA A 62 1.59 -14.00 22.92
C ALA A 62 2.25 -13.11 21.86
N GLU A 63 3.46 -13.47 21.41
CA GLU A 63 4.16 -12.76 20.33
C GLU A 63 3.38 -12.80 19.01
N LEU A 64 2.81 -13.96 18.66
CA LEU A 64 1.95 -14.08 17.48
C LEU A 64 0.71 -13.19 17.59
N ALA A 65 0.05 -13.15 18.74
CA ALA A 65 -1.11 -12.28 18.96
C ALA A 65 -0.77 -10.78 18.81
N LEU A 66 0.40 -10.35 19.31
CA LEU A 66 0.89 -8.99 19.11
C LEU A 66 1.15 -8.70 17.62
N ALA A 67 1.78 -9.64 16.91
CA ALA A 67 2.03 -9.52 15.48
C ALA A 67 0.72 -9.40 14.67
N VAL A 68 -0.30 -10.22 14.98
CA VAL A 68 -1.64 -10.12 14.40
C VAL A 68 -2.23 -8.73 14.64
N GLY A 69 -2.14 -8.21 15.87
CA GLY A 69 -2.60 -6.86 16.21
C GLY A 69 -1.96 -5.77 15.35
N HIS A 70 -0.64 -5.83 15.16
CA HIS A 70 0.11 -4.89 14.32
C HIS A 70 -0.27 -4.99 12.84
N LEU A 71 -0.40 -6.21 12.30
CA LEU A 71 -0.79 -6.42 10.90
C LEU A 71 -2.20 -5.89 10.63
N ARG A 72 -3.16 -6.14 11.53
CA ARG A 72 -4.51 -5.58 11.41
C ARG A 72 -4.52 -4.04 11.50
N ALA A 73 -3.64 -3.45 12.30
CA ALA A 73 -3.49 -2.00 12.34
C ALA A 73 -2.92 -1.44 11.04
N ALA A 74 -1.92 -2.11 10.46
CA ALA A 74 -1.34 -1.75 9.17
C ALA A 74 -2.35 -1.89 8.02
N ASP A 75 -3.14 -2.95 8.00
CA ASP A 75 -4.21 -3.16 7.01
C ASP A 75 -5.26 -2.04 7.06
N ARG A 76 -5.72 -1.68 8.28
CA ARG A 76 -6.63 -0.54 8.47
C ARG A 76 -6.05 0.77 7.93
N LEU A 77 -4.76 1.03 8.17
CA LEU A 77 -4.09 2.20 7.63
C LEU A 77 -4.06 2.18 6.09
N GLY A 78 -3.75 1.02 5.50
CA GLY A 78 -3.80 0.82 4.06
C GLY A 78 -5.19 1.09 3.46
N GLY A 79 -6.24 0.61 4.13
CA GLY A 79 -7.64 0.86 3.74
C GLY A 79 -8.06 2.34 3.81
N LEU A 80 -7.35 3.18 4.57
CA LEU A 80 -7.60 4.63 4.64
C LEU A 80 -6.93 5.42 3.52
N LEU A 81 -5.92 4.86 2.84
CA LEU A 81 -5.19 5.55 1.77
C LEU A 81 -6.11 6.07 0.66
N PRO A 82 -7.09 5.30 0.13
CA PRO A 82 -8.00 5.81 -0.89
C PRO A 82 -8.79 7.04 -0.42
N ALA A 83 -9.24 7.06 0.83
CA ALA A 83 -9.97 8.19 1.39
C ALA A 83 -9.07 9.44 1.53
N VAL A 84 -7.84 9.25 2.00
CA VAL A 84 -6.83 10.32 2.10
C VAL A 84 -6.49 10.86 0.70
N THR A 85 -6.27 9.99 -0.28
CA THR A 85 -6.02 10.38 -1.68
C THR A 85 -7.19 11.19 -2.25
N LEU A 86 -8.43 10.75 -2.06
CA LEU A 86 -9.62 11.46 -2.51
C LEU A 86 -9.76 12.84 -1.84
N TRP A 87 -9.46 12.94 -0.55
CA TRP A 87 -9.43 14.21 0.15
C TRP A 87 -8.41 15.16 -0.46
N HIS A 88 -7.18 14.70 -0.69
CA HIS A 88 -6.13 15.52 -1.31
C HIS A 88 -6.48 15.95 -2.74
N LEU A 89 -7.06 15.05 -3.55
CA LEU A 89 -7.51 15.38 -4.91
C LEU A 89 -8.60 16.46 -4.88
N ARG A 90 -9.57 16.36 -3.96
CA ARG A 90 -10.61 17.38 -3.78
C ARG A 90 -10.00 18.73 -3.41
N GLN A 91 -9.03 18.76 -2.49
CA GLN A 91 -8.33 19.98 -2.10
C GLN A 91 -7.57 20.60 -3.29
N ALA A 92 -6.91 19.77 -4.11
CA ALA A 92 -6.21 20.23 -5.31
C ALA A 92 -7.18 20.87 -6.32
N LEU A 93 -8.33 20.23 -6.57
CA LEU A 93 -9.37 20.76 -7.47
C LEU A 93 -9.96 22.09 -6.97
N GLN A 94 -10.23 22.19 -5.66
CA GLN A 94 -10.73 23.43 -5.06
C GLN A 94 -9.75 24.59 -5.22
N ARG A 95 -8.45 24.35 -5.00
CA ARG A 95 -7.40 25.35 -5.21
C ARG A 95 -7.26 25.75 -6.69
N ALA A 96 -7.36 24.79 -7.60
CA ALA A 96 -7.33 25.05 -9.04
C ALA A 96 -8.51 25.93 -9.50
N ALA A 97 -9.72 25.69 -8.97
CA ALA A 97 -10.90 26.49 -9.28
C ALA A 97 -10.82 27.94 -8.78
N THR A 98 -10.02 28.21 -7.75
CA THR A 98 -9.79 29.58 -7.23
C THR A 98 -8.69 30.34 -7.97
N LEU A 99 -7.95 29.69 -8.88
CA LEU A 99 -7.00 30.39 -9.74
C LEU A 99 -7.77 31.10 -10.87
N PRO A 100 -7.55 32.41 -11.12
CA PRO A 100 -8.15 33.07 -12.25
C PRO A 100 -7.73 32.33 -13.52
N HIS A 101 -8.71 31.96 -14.36
CA HIS A 101 -8.42 31.44 -15.69
C HIS A 101 -7.45 32.41 -16.37
N SER A 102 -6.24 31.95 -16.68
CA SER A 102 -5.38 32.68 -17.60
C SER A 102 -6.18 32.82 -18.88
N LYS A 103 -6.61 34.04 -19.19
CA LYS A 103 -7.23 34.37 -20.47
C LYS A 103 -6.34 33.78 -21.56
N GLU A 104 -6.87 32.77 -22.24
CA GLU A 104 -6.39 32.33 -23.53
C GLU A 104 -6.26 33.58 -24.42
N PRO A 105 -5.14 33.80 -25.13
CA PRO A 105 -4.98 34.98 -25.97
C PRO A 105 -6.06 34.91 -27.05
N THR A 106 -7.09 35.73 -26.89
CA THR A 106 -8.14 35.94 -27.87
C THR A 106 -7.50 36.16 -29.22
N THR A 107 -7.76 35.23 -30.13
CA THR A 107 -7.51 35.32 -31.56
C THR A 107 -8.00 36.68 -32.07
N ALA A 108 -7.07 37.60 -32.29
CA ALA A 108 -7.34 38.82 -33.03
C ALA A 108 -7.38 38.45 -34.51
N ALA A 109 -8.59 38.18 -35.00
CA ALA A 109 -8.88 38.16 -36.43
C ALA A 109 -8.74 39.58 -37.01
N GLY A 110 -8.03 39.71 -38.13
CA GLY A 110 -8.32 40.70 -39.15
C GLY A 110 -7.17 41.63 -39.55
N VAL A 111 -6.49 41.30 -40.65
CA VAL A 111 -6.23 42.23 -41.77
C VAL A 111 -6.06 41.40 -43.06
N PRO A 112 -6.91 41.53 -44.11
CA PRO A 112 -6.53 41.13 -45.45
C PRO A 112 -5.83 42.31 -46.13
N ALA A 113 -4.56 42.16 -46.47
CA ALA A 113 -3.88 43.08 -47.38
C ALA A 113 -3.53 42.32 -48.66
N SER A 114 -4.51 42.26 -49.57
CA SER A 114 -4.26 42.01 -50.98
C SER A 114 -4.75 43.24 -51.72
N GLN A 115 -3.81 44.06 -52.20
CA GLN A 115 -4.04 44.90 -53.37
C GLN A 115 -2.75 45.01 -54.16
N THR A 116 -2.88 44.49 -55.37
CA THR A 116 -1.96 44.45 -56.50
C THR A 116 -2.19 45.71 -57.34
N CYS A 117 -1.11 46.24 -57.91
CA CYS A 117 -1.01 47.33 -58.91
C CYS A 117 -1.29 48.76 -58.44
#